data_AF-A0A1M7NKK6-F1
#
_entry.id   AF-A0A1M7NKK6-F1
#
_cell.length_a   1.000
_cell.length_b   1.000
_cell.length_c   1.000
_cell.angle_alpha   90.00
_cell.angle_beta   90.00
_cell.angle_gamma   90.00
#
_symmetry.space_group_name_H-M   'P 1'
#
loop_
_entity.id
_entity.type
_entity.pdbx_description
1 polymer ?
#
loop_
_entity_poly.entity_id
_entity_poly.type
_entity_poly.pdbx_seq_one_letter_code
_entity_poly.pdbx_strand_id
1 'polypeptide(L)'
;MNITGTHIAYLHTCHRKLWLFANGIQMEHTSDIVAEGKLIGETSYLDRARKYTELELDGIKIDFYDAKNRVIHEVKKTDKVEQAHIAQVKYYLYVLQKNGISDASGLIEYPKMRQTQIVEWEEGDQSLMQGWVQEVKDLISQKNCPPLEKKSICRSCSYFDFCYATESVGNELI
;
A
#
# COMPACT_ATOMS: atom_id res chain seq x y z
N MET A 1 7.30 14.43 8.47
CA MET A 1 7.28 13.21 7.66
C MET A 1 6.15 13.32 6.66
N ASN A 2 6.40 13.00 5.39
CA ASN A 2 5.36 12.95 4.36
C ASN A 2 4.74 11.55 4.37
N ILE A 3 3.41 11.49 4.52
CA ILE A 3 2.66 10.23 4.43
C ILE A 3 2.56 9.85 2.95
N THR A 4 2.70 8.56 2.67
CA THR A 4 2.64 8.02 1.31
C THR A 4 1.57 6.92 1.23
N GLY A 5 1.22 6.48 0.02
CA GLY A 5 0.31 5.36 -0.17
C GLY A 5 0.76 4.08 0.55
N THR A 6 2.06 3.86 0.68
CA THR A 6 2.61 2.71 1.44
C THR A 6 2.26 2.79 2.92
N HIS A 7 2.29 3.98 3.52
CA HIS A 7 1.93 4.14 4.93
C HIS A 7 0.45 3.81 5.15
N ILE A 8 -0.43 4.29 4.28
CA ILE A 8 -1.87 3.99 4.32
C ILE A 8 -2.11 2.49 4.10
N ALA A 9 -1.45 1.88 3.10
CA ALA A 9 -1.54 0.44 2.90
C ALA A 9 -1.11 -0.33 4.15
N TYR A 10 -0.04 0.09 4.83
CA TYR A 10 0.46 -0.60 6.02
C TYR A 10 -0.43 -0.38 7.25
N LEU A 11 -1.08 0.78 7.37
CA LEU A 11 -2.12 0.99 8.38
C LEU A 11 -3.18 -0.12 8.29
N HIS A 12 -3.70 -0.36 7.08
CA HIS A 12 -4.72 -1.39 6.84
C HIS A 12 -4.19 -2.82 6.73
N THR A 13 -2.87 -3.03 6.81
CA THR A 13 -2.26 -4.36 6.75
C THR A 13 -1.79 -4.82 8.14
N CYS A 14 -0.92 -4.04 8.77
CA CYS A 14 -0.29 -4.37 10.04
C CYS A 14 0.36 -3.13 10.68
N HIS A 15 -0.12 -2.75 11.86
CA HIS A 15 0.40 -1.59 12.60
C HIS A 15 1.87 -1.73 12.97
N ARG A 16 2.31 -2.92 13.40
CA ARG A 16 3.72 -3.20 13.69
C ARG A 16 4.58 -2.97 12.45
N LYS A 17 4.14 -3.43 11.28
CA LYS A 17 4.83 -3.21 10.00
C LYS A 17 4.91 -1.71 9.65
N LEU A 18 3.80 -0.97 9.81
CA LEU A 18 3.76 0.47 9.60
C LEU A 18 4.80 1.19 10.49
N TRP A 19 4.80 0.88 11.78
CA TRP A 19 5.74 1.49 12.74
C TRP A 19 7.20 1.19 12.37
N LEU A 20 7.53 -0.08 12.07
CA LEU A 20 8.89 -0.49 11.71
C LEU A 20 9.37 0.23 10.45
N PHE A 21 8.54 0.24 9.40
CA PHE A 21 8.83 0.91 8.14
C PHE A 21 9.08 2.42 8.34
N ALA A 22 8.20 3.10 9.08
CA ALA A 22 8.31 4.53 9.34
C ALA A 22 9.52 4.91 10.22
N ASN A 23 9.99 3.98 11.06
CA ASN A 23 11.18 4.14 11.89
C ASN A 23 12.46 3.62 11.22
N GLY A 24 12.44 3.40 9.90
CA GLY A 24 13.62 3.07 9.09
C GLY A 24 14.07 1.60 9.17
N ILE A 25 13.29 0.73 9.82
CA ILE A 25 13.54 -0.71 9.84
C ILE A 25 12.80 -1.29 8.64
N GLN A 26 13.51 -1.50 7.53
CA GLN A 26 12.93 -1.96 6.26
C GLN A 26 13.44 -3.36 5.92
N MET A 27 12.53 -4.27 5.56
CA MET A 27 12.84 -5.68 5.23
C MET A 27 12.41 -6.04 3.81
N GLU A 28 11.84 -5.10 3.06
CA GLU A 28 11.28 -5.32 1.73
C GLU A 28 12.33 -5.73 0.70
N HIS A 29 13.57 -5.26 0.86
CA HIS A 29 14.67 -5.50 -0.08
C HIS A 29 15.23 -6.93 -0.04
N THR A 30 15.00 -7.67 1.05
CA THR A 30 15.41 -9.07 1.20
C THR A 30 14.31 -10.06 0.83
N SER A 31 13.13 -9.57 0.44
CA SER A 31 11.96 -10.42 0.19
C SER A 31 11.77 -10.71 -1.29
N ASP A 32 11.97 -11.99 -1.68
CA ASP A 32 11.67 -12.46 -3.04
C ASP A 32 10.21 -12.21 -3.45
N ILE A 33 9.29 -12.30 -2.49
CA ILE A 33 7.87 -12.03 -2.72
C ILE A 33 7.66 -10.56 -3.12
N VAL A 34 8.37 -9.63 -2.48
CA VAL A 34 8.32 -8.21 -2.82
C VAL A 34 9.00 -7.94 -4.16
N ALA A 35 10.17 -8.54 -4.40
CA ALA A 35 10.89 -8.41 -5.67
C ALA A 35 10.03 -8.90 -6.85
N GLU A 36 9.37 -10.05 -6.70
CA GLU A 36 8.44 -10.58 -7.70
C GLU A 36 7.25 -9.63 -7.92
N GLY A 37 6.71 -9.04 -6.86
CA GLY A 37 5.63 -8.05 -6.96
C GLY A 37 6.03 -6.81 -7.76
N LYS A 38 7.25 -6.29 -7.55
CA LYS A 38 7.81 -5.17 -8.32
C LYS A 38 7.95 -5.53 -9.80
N LEU A 39 8.51 -6.69 -10.09
CA LEU A 39 8.66 -7.18 -11.47
C LEU A 39 7.31 -7.31 -12.18
N ILE A 40 6.28 -7.79 -11.48
CA ILE A 40 4.92 -7.86 -12.04
C ILE A 40 4.41 -6.45 -12.36
N GLY A 41 4.61 -5.47 -11.48
CA GLY A 41 4.23 -4.08 -11.74
C GLY A 41 4.93 -3.50 -12.98
N GLU A 42 6.25 -3.65 -13.05
CA GLU A 42 7.08 -3.19 -14.17
C GLU A 42 6.71 -3.85 -15.50
N THR A 43 6.39 -5.14 -15.48
CA THR A 43 6.11 -5.90 -16.71
C THR A 43 4.66 -5.81 -17.19
N SER A 44 3.71 -5.49 -16.30
CA SER A 44 2.27 -5.46 -16.65
C SER A 44 1.89 -4.35 -17.64
N TYR A 45 2.71 -3.30 -17.75
CA TYR A 45 2.42 -2.12 -18.58
C TYR A 45 3.46 -1.83 -19.68
N LEU A 46 4.33 -2.78 -20.02
CA LEU A 46 5.38 -2.58 -21.03
C LEU A 46 4.83 -2.15 -22.40
N ASP A 47 3.69 -2.71 -22.84
CA ASP A 47 3.06 -2.36 -24.12
C ASP A 47 2.29 -1.03 -24.11
N ARG A 48 2.18 -0.40 -22.94
CA ARG A 48 1.31 0.74 -22.64
C ARG A 48 2.09 2.03 -22.36
N ALA A 49 3.41 1.97 -22.24
CA ALA A 49 4.32 3.08 -21.92
C ALA A 49 4.16 4.37 -22.78
N ARG A 50 3.47 4.31 -23.92
CA ARG A 50 3.16 5.50 -24.75
C ARG A 50 1.96 6.32 -24.28
N LYS A 51 1.10 5.78 -23.40
CA LYS A 51 -0.19 6.39 -23.01
C LYS A 51 -0.25 6.85 -21.55
N TYR A 52 0.63 6.35 -20.69
CA TYR A 52 0.60 6.61 -19.25
C TYR A 52 1.82 7.41 -18.83
N THR A 53 1.67 8.21 -17.78
CA THR A 53 2.74 8.99 -17.19
C THR A 53 2.97 8.55 -15.76
N GLU A 54 4.24 8.47 -15.35
CA GLU A 54 4.59 8.48 -13.93
C GLU A 54 4.21 9.84 -13.36
N LEU A 55 3.55 9.84 -12.21
CA LEU A 55 3.09 11.06 -11.55
C LEU A 55 3.64 11.10 -10.13
N GLU A 56 4.46 12.11 -9.85
CA GLU A 56 4.98 12.40 -8.52
C GLU A 56 4.43 13.73 -8.02
N LEU A 57 3.72 13.70 -6.89
CA LEU A 57 3.16 14.90 -6.25
C LEU A 57 3.06 14.71 -4.75
N ASP A 58 3.30 15.74 -3.93
CA ASP A 58 3.15 15.70 -2.47
C ASP A 58 3.82 14.46 -1.78
N GLY A 59 4.89 13.92 -2.39
CA GLY A 59 5.61 12.73 -1.90
C GLY A 59 4.94 11.39 -2.19
N ILE A 60 3.84 11.36 -2.95
CA ILE A 60 3.34 10.13 -3.57
C ILE A 60 3.96 9.93 -4.94
N LYS A 61 4.24 8.67 -5.27
CA LYS A 61 4.63 8.23 -6.60
C LYS A 61 3.56 7.28 -7.11
N ILE A 62 2.92 7.66 -8.20
CA ILE A 62 1.96 6.84 -8.95
C ILE A 62 2.67 6.37 -10.20
N ASP A 63 2.95 5.08 -10.27
CA ASP A 63 3.72 4.50 -11.38
C ASP A 63 2.97 4.64 -12.72
N PHE A 64 1.63 4.54 -12.70
CA PHE A 64 0.80 4.62 -13.91
C PHE A 64 -0.44 5.51 -13.71
N TYR A 65 -0.45 6.64 -14.39
CA TYR A 65 -1.61 7.54 -14.47
C TYR A 65 -2.03 7.78 -15.93
N ASP A 66 -3.31 7.56 -16.22
CA ASP A 66 -3.96 7.95 -17.48
C ASP A 66 -4.46 9.39 -17.36
N ALA A 67 -3.67 10.36 -17.79
CA ALA A 67 -4.04 11.77 -17.71
C ALA A 67 -5.26 12.12 -18.58
N LYS A 68 -5.54 11.37 -19.65
CA LYS A 68 -6.69 11.64 -20.54
C LYS A 68 -8.00 11.27 -19.86
N ASN A 69 -8.03 10.11 -19.20
CA ASN A 69 -9.22 9.60 -18.54
C ASN A 69 -9.24 9.87 -17.03
N ARG A 70 -8.16 10.44 -16.48
CA ARG A 70 -7.93 10.69 -15.05
C ARG A 70 -7.99 9.40 -14.21
N VAL A 71 -7.35 8.33 -14.67
CA VAL A 71 -7.38 7.02 -13.99
C VAL A 71 -6.01 6.66 -13.44
N ILE A 72 -5.94 6.37 -12.14
CA ILE A 72 -4.78 5.74 -11.51
C ILE A 72 -4.83 4.25 -11.75
N HIS A 73 -3.72 3.67 -12.19
CA HIS A 73 -3.56 2.23 -12.37
C HIS A 73 -2.57 1.68 -11.33
N GLU A 74 -3.03 0.76 -10.49
CA GLU A 74 -2.22 0.11 -9.44
C GLU A 74 -2.19 -1.40 -9.68
N VAL A 75 -1.01 -1.99 -9.89
CA VAL A 75 -0.87 -3.45 -10.07
C VAL A 75 -0.48 -4.13 -8.77
N LYS A 76 -1.19 -5.21 -8.45
CA LYS A 76 -0.92 -6.04 -7.27
C LYS A 76 -0.82 -7.51 -7.64
N LYS A 77 0.07 -8.22 -6.94
CA LYS A 77 0.33 -9.65 -7.17
C LYS A 77 -0.84 -10.54 -6.73
N THR A 78 -1.47 -10.21 -5.61
CA THR A 78 -2.54 -10.99 -4.95
C THR A 78 -3.57 -10.06 -4.33
N ASP A 79 -4.80 -10.50 -4.15
CA ASP A 79 -5.91 -9.80 -3.49
C ASP A 79 -5.98 -10.00 -1.95
N LYS A 80 -5.06 -10.76 -1.34
CA LYS A 80 -5.08 -11.12 0.10
C LYS A 80 -5.22 -9.96 1.10
N VAL A 81 -4.85 -8.74 0.69
CA VAL A 81 -4.97 -7.51 1.48
C VAL A 81 -5.69 -6.42 0.69
N GLU A 82 -6.74 -6.80 -0.04
CA GLU A 82 -7.52 -5.92 -0.91
C GLU A 82 -7.91 -4.58 -0.27
N GLN A 83 -8.36 -4.60 0.99
CA GLN A 83 -8.72 -3.37 1.70
C GLN A 83 -7.55 -2.38 1.83
N ALA A 84 -6.33 -2.89 2.02
CA ALA A 84 -5.14 -2.06 2.02
C ALA A 84 -4.81 -1.48 0.64
N HIS A 85 -5.10 -2.23 -0.44
CA HIS A 85 -4.93 -1.74 -1.81
C HIS A 85 -5.95 -0.65 -2.15
N ILE A 86 -7.22 -0.84 -1.76
CA ILE A 86 -8.27 0.16 -1.93
C ILE A 86 -7.90 1.42 -1.15
N ALA A 87 -7.47 1.29 0.11
CA ALA A 87 -7.07 2.42 0.94
C ALA A 87 -5.88 3.19 0.33
N GLN A 88 -4.88 2.48 -0.20
CA GLN A 88 -3.76 3.09 -0.92
C GLN A 88 -4.23 3.93 -2.11
N VAL A 89 -5.12 3.39 -2.94
CA VAL A 89 -5.63 4.09 -4.13
C VAL A 89 -6.54 5.25 -3.75
N LYS A 90 -7.40 5.11 -2.72
CA LYS A 90 -8.18 6.25 -2.18
C LYS A 90 -7.27 7.37 -1.68
N TYR A 91 -6.14 7.05 -1.06
CA TYR A 91 -5.17 8.06 -0.66
C TYR A 91 -4.55 8.78 -1.86
N TYR A 92 -4.26 8.09 -2.96
CA TYR A 92 -3.80 8.73 -4.19
C TYR A 92 -4.85 9.68 -4.77
N LEU A 93 -6.12 9.26 -4.81
CA LEU A 93 -7.24 10.11 -5.25
C LEU A 93 -7.35 11.37 -4.39
N TYR A 94 -7.22 11.25 -3.08
CA TYR A 94 -7.21 12.38 -2.16
C TYR A 94 -6.09 13.38 -2.44
N VAL A 95 -4.88 12.89 -2.71
CA VAL A 95 -3.74 13.75 -3.02
C VAL A 95 -3.94 14.44 -4.39
N LEU A 96 -4.49 13.74 -5.39
CA LEU A 96 -4.88 14.34 -6.67
C LEU A 96 -5.90 15.46 -6.47
N GLN A 97 -6.95 15.21 -5.70
CA GLN A 97 -8.01 16.17 -5.46
C GLN A 97 -7.51 17.41 -4.71
N LYS A 98 -6.65 17.23 -3.71
CA LYS A 98 -5.99 18.33 -2.99
C LYS A 98 -5.14 19.22 -3.92
N ASN A 99 -4.64 18.64 -5.01
CA ASN A 99 -3.85 19.33 -6.04
C ASN A 99 -4.68 19.79 -7.24
N GLY A 100 -6.01 19.84 -7.11
CA GLY A 100 -6.92 20.38 -8.12
C GLY A 100 -7.28 19.42 -9.25
N ILE A 101 -6.86 18.15 -9.18
CA ILE A 101 -7.25 17.11 -10.12
C ILE A 101 -8.50 16.42 -9.57
N SER A 102 -9.68 16.95 -9.94
CA SER A 102 -10.98 16.37 -9.58
C SER A 102 -11.38 15.23 -10.51
N ASP A 103 -12.38 14.46 -10.10
CA ASP A 103 -13.03 13.38 -10.87
C ASP A 103 -12.05 12.32 -11.39
N ALA A 104 -10.98 12.07 -10.64
CA ALA A 104 -10.11 10.94 -10.88
C ALA A 104 -10.74 9.66 -10.30
N SER A 105 -10.41 8.52 -10.91
CA SER A 105 -10.75 7.20 -10.39
C SER A 105 -9.51 6.32 -10.33
N GLY A 106 -9.62 5.18 -9.68
CA GLY A 106 -8.57 4.18 -9.55
C GLY A 106 -8.98 2.83 -10.13
N LEU A 107 -8.00 2.11 -10.64
CA LEU A 107 -8.13 0.73 -11.10
C LEU A 107 -7.00 -0.10 -10.49
N ILE A 108 -7.37 -1.04 -9.62
CA ILE A 108 -6.44 -2.03 -9.10
C ILE A 108 -6.50 -3.25 -10.00
N GLU A 109 -5.36 -3.65 -10.56
CA GLU A 109 -5.25 -4.80 -11.44
C GLU A 109 -4.50 -5.93 -10.72
N TYR A 110 -5.06 -7.15 -10.79
CA TYR A 110 -4.46 -8.38 -10.26
C TYR A 110 -4.15 -9.34 -11.43
N PRO A 111 -3.03 -9.15 -12.17
CA PRO A 111 -2.79 -9.84 -13.44
C PRO A 111 -2.80 -11.36 -13.32
N LYS A 112 -2.21 -11.91 -12.24
CA LYS A 112 -2.16 -13.35 -11.98
C LYS A 112 -3.54 -13.97 -11.78
N MET A 113 -4.50 -13.17 -11.32
CA MET A 113 -5.87 -13.59 -11.01
C MET A 113 -6.85 -13.21 -12.13
N ARG A 114 -6.42 -12.40 -13.10
CA ARG A 114 -7.26 -11.81 -14.15
C ARG A 114 -8.46 -11.04 -13.58
N GLN A 115 -8.21 -10.32 -12.49
CA GLN A 115 -9.21 -9.53 -11.79
C GLN A 115 -8.83 -8.06 -11.80
N THR A 116 -9.85 -7.20 -11.79
CA THR A 116 -9.72 -5.76 -11.70
C THR A 116 -10.74 -5.21 -10.74
N GLN A 117 -10.34 -4.27 -9.89
CA GLN A 117 -11.19 -3.59 -8.93
C GLN A 117 -11.19 -2.08 -9.21
N ILE A 118 -12.38 -1.50 -9.42
CA ILE A 118 -12.54 -0.06 -9.57
C ILE A 118 -12.61 0.57 -8.18
N VAL A 119 -11.95 1.71 -8.01
CA VAL A 119 -11.97 2.51 -6.80
C VAL A 119 -12.42 3.92 -7.17
N GLU A 120 -13.56 4.34 -6.64
CA GLU A 120 -14.11 5.67 -6.87
C GLU A 120 -13.98 6.54 -5.63
N TRP A 121 -14.06 7.84 -5.84
CA TRP A 121 -14.16 8.83 -4.77
C TRP A 121 -15.62 9.00 -4.36
N GLU A 122 -15.90 8.78 -3.09
CA GLU A 122 -17.25 8.71 -2.53
C GLU A 122 -17.48 9.80 -1.48
N GLU A 123 -18.75 10.03 -1.14
CA GLU A 123 -19.10 10.91 -0.03
C GLU A 123 -18.50 10.39 1.28
N GLY A 124 -17.82 11.28 2.02
CA GLY A 124 -17.15 10.94 3.28
C GLY A 124 -15.67 10.55 3.15
N ASP A 125 -15.18 10.26 1.95
CA ASP A 125 -13.76 9.88 1.75
C ASP A 125 -12.79 10.96 2.21
N GLN A 126 -13.15 12.23 2.05
CA GLN A 126 -12.35 13.34 2.55
C GLN A 126 -12.08 13.24 4.05
N SER A 127 -13.13 12.94 4.84
CA SER A 127 -13.02 12.80 6.30
C SER A 127 -12.26 11.53 6.65
N LEU A 128 -12.54 10.43 5.94
CA LEU A 128 -11.86 9.16 6.12
C LEU A 128 -10.35 9.28 5.91
N MET A 129 -9.91 9.96 4.85
CA MET A 129 -8.48 10.17 4.58
C MET A 129 -7.81 11.03 5.64
N GLN A 130 -8.48 12.08 6.12
CA GLN A 130 -7.96 12.89 7.21
C GLN A 130 -7.78 12.06 8.49
N GLY A 131 -8.74 11.18 8.79
CA GLY A 131 -8.67 10.21 9.87
C GLY A 131 -7.46 9.28 9.73
N TRP A 132 -7.30 8.62 8.59
CA TRP A 132 -6.16 7.71 8.36
C TRP A 132 -4.82 8.43 8.41
N VAL A 133 -4.72 9.64 7.85
CA VAL A 133 -3.48 10.44 7.93
C VAL A 133 -3.13 10.76 9.39
N GLN A 134 -4.13 11.07 10.23
CA GLN A 134 -3.90 11.30 11.65
C GLN A 134 -3.51 10.01 12.37
N GLU A 135 -4.22 8.91 12.12
CA GLU A 135 -3.93 7.60 12.73
C GLU A 135 -2.52 7.11 12.40
N VAL A 136 -2.08 7.27 11.15
CA VAL A 136 -0.70 6.97 10.76
C VAL A 136 0.29 7.81 11.57
N LYS A 137 0.08 9.14 11.69
CA LYS A 137 0.97 10.03 12.44
C LYS A 137 1.05 9.62 13.91
N ASP A 138 -0.09 9.33 14.51
CA ASP A 138 -0.17 8.94 15.91
C ASP A 138 0.57 7.62 16.13
N LEU A 139 0.30 6.62 15.28
CA LEU A 139 0.90 5.29 15.37
C LEU A 139 2.42 5.33 15.22
N ILE A 140 2.94 5.97 14.18
CA ILE A 140 4.39 6.00 13.93
C ILE A 140 5.16 6.84 14.97
N SER A 141 4.48 7.76 15.66
CA SER A 141 5.06 8.57 16.74
C SER A 141 5.11 7.85 18.09
N GLN A 142 4.48 6.67 18.21
CA GLN A 142 4.51 5.89 19.43
C GLN A 142 5.94 5.54 19.80
N LYS A 143 6.29 5.73 21.09
CA LYS A 143 7.62 5.40 21.62
C LYS A 143 7.96 3.92 21.45
N ASN A 144 6.95 3.06 21.56
CA ASN A 144 7.12 1.61 21.51
C ASN A 144 6.50 1.07 20.21
N CYS A 145 7.19 0.10 19.61
CA CYS A 145 6.67 -0.65 18.47
C CYS A 145 5.41 -1.43 18.86
N PRO A 146 4.35 -1.43 18.04
CA PRO A 146 3.15 -2.23 18.30
C PRO A 146 3.46 -3.73 18.53
N PRO A 147 2.68 -4.40 19.40
CA PRO A 147 2.88 -5.82 19.69
C PRO A 147 2.70 -6.69 18.44
N LEU A 148 3.23 -7.91 18.49
CA LEU A 148 3.04 -8.88 17.42
C LEU A 148 1.57 -9.37 17.41
N GLU A 149 0.89 -9.17 16.28
CA GLU A 149 -0.40 -9.78 15.99
C GLU A 149 -0.19 -10.90 14.96
N LYS A 150 -0.52 -12.15 15.33
CA LYS A 150 -0.43 -13.29 14.40
C LYS A 150 -1.55 -13.19 13.36
N LYS A 151 -1.20 -12.89 12.11
CA LYS A 151 -2.12 -12.80 10.97
C LYS A 151 -1.79 -13.86 9.92
N SER A 152 -2.78 -14.27 9.12
CA SER A 152 -2.59 -15.23 8.03
C SER A 152 -1.54 -14.78 7.00
N ILE A 153 -1.41 -13.47 6.80
CA ILE A 153 -0.43 -12.86 5.89
C ILE A 153 1.01 -12.89 6.41
N CYS A 154 1.24 -13.16 7.70
CA CYS A 154 2.56 -13.06 8.33
C CYS A 154 3.59 -13.98 7.66
N ARG A 155 3.21 -15.20 7.27
CA ARG A 155 4.11 -16.19 6.63
C ARG A 155 4.71 -15.69 5.31
N SER A 156 4.06 -14.74 4.64
CA SER A 156 4.52 -14.11 3.41
C SER A 156 4.98 -12.67 3.60
N CYS A 157 5.02 -12.18 4.84
CA CYS A 157 5.43 -10.82 5.16
C CYS A 157 6.96 -10.72 5.14
N SER A 158 7.48 -9.66 4.53
CA SER A 158 8.92 -9.37 4.53
C SER A 158 9.52 -9.20 5.93
N TYR A 159 8.69 -8.90 6.94
CA TYR A 159 9.11 -8.72 8.34
C TYR A 159 8.99 -10.00 9.17
N PHE A 160 8.66 -11.16 8.57
CA PHE A 160 8.40 -12.39 9.32
C PHE A 160 9.54 -12.75 10.27
N ASP A 161 10.75 -12.93 9.75
CA ASP A 161 11.90 -13.34 10.57
C ASP A 161 12.21 -12.32 11.67
N PHE A 162 12.14 -11.03 11.35
CA PHE A 162 12.34 -9.97 12.34
C PHE A 162 11.29 -9.99 13.45
N CYS A 163 10.01 -10.15 13.10
CA CYS A 163 8.91 -10.14 14.04
C CYS A 163 8.90 -11.37 14.95
N TYR A 164 9.37 -12.52 14.46
CA TYR A 164 9.34 -13.80 15.17
C TYR A 164 10.69 -14.21 15.77
N ALA A 165 11.76 -13.40 15.63
CA ALA A 165 13.09 -13.72 16.14
C ALA A 165 13.19 -13.87 17.67
N THR A 166 12.33 -13.21 18.45
CA THR A 166 12.39 -13.18 19.92
C THR A 166 11.23 -13.88 20.61
N GLU A 167 10.25 -14.36 19.84
CA GLU A 167 9.14 -15.13 20.39
C GLU A 167 9.61 -16.58 20.49
N SER A 168 10.08 -16.98 21.68
CA SER A 168 10.31 -18.39 21.98
C SER A 168 9.12 -19.20 21.48
N VAL A 169 9.40 -20.16 20.60
CA VAL A 169 8.45 -21.11 20.05
C VAL A 169 7.82 -21.86 21.23
N GLY A 170 6.78 -21.28 21.82
CA GLY A 170 5.81 -21.98 22.61
C GLY A 170 5.19 -22.99 21.66
N ASN A 171 5.62 -24.22 21.83
CA ASN A 171 5.23 -25.41 21.09
C ASN A 171 3.70 -25.55 21.10
N GLU A 172 3.03 -24.93 20.13
CA GLU A 172 1.69 -25.32 19.70
C GLU A 172 1.82 -25.82 18.27
N LEU A 173 2.06 -27.12 18.22
CA LEU A 173 1.84 -28.00 17.07
C LEU A 173 0.48 -27.68 16.45
N ILE A 174 0.47 -27.32 15.17
CA ILE A 174 -0.65 -27.60 14.26
C ILE A 174 -0.16 -28.71 13.34
#